data_AF-A0A0W0VS15-F1
#
_entry.id   AF-A0A0W0VS15-F1
#
_cell.length_a   1.000
_cell.length_b   1.000
_cell.length_c   1.000
_cell.angle_alpha   90.00
_cell.angle_beta   90.00
_cell.angle_gamma   90.00
#
_symmetry.space_group_name_H-M   'P 1'
#
loop_
_entity.id
_entity.type
_entity.pdbx_description
1 polymer ?
#
loop_
_entity_poly.entity_id
_entity_poly.type
_entity_poly.pdbx_seq_one_letter_code
_entity_poly.pdbx_strand_id
1 'polypeptide(L)'
;MQRDYWEGLKDSFNELQKPFQEIMELNVKTFQKLAYIKPDELPQLKTPEDLLDKNVNILIQNGHRALDYMQQAFQIFERHLLTLASDIRATKH
;
A
#
# COMPACT_ATOMS: atom_id res chain seq x y z
N MET A 1 28.38 2.73 25.12
CA MET A 1 28.78 2.03 23.88
C MET A 1 27.76 0.95 23.49
N GLN A 2 27.78 -0.28 24.03
CA GLN A 2 26.90 -1.35 23.52
C GLN A 2 25.40 -1.17 23.85
N ARG A 3 25.05 -0.50 24.96
CA ARG A 3 23.66 -0.15 25.31
C ARG A 3 23.09 0.92 24.37
N ASP A 4 23.86 1.96 24.07
CA ASP A 4 23.45 3.06 23.19
C ASP A 4 23.11 2.57 21.76
N TYR A 5 23.82 1.54 21.27
CA TYR A 5 23.48 0.88 20.00
C TYR A 5 22.14 0.13 20.05
N TRP A 6 21.85 -0.56 21.16
CA TRP A 6 20.58 -1.27 21.35
C TRP A 6 19.39 -0.31 21.52
N GLU A 7 19.60 0.81 22.20
CA GLU A 7 18.59 1.86 22.36
C GLU A 7 18.28 2.54 21.02
N GLY A 8 19.31 2.93 20.25
CA GLY A 8 19.11 3.54 18.92
C GLY A 8 18.42 2.61 17.90
N LEU A 9 18.70 1.30 17.96
CA LEU A 9 17.99 0.29 17.15
C LEU A 9 16.52 0.16 17.55
N LYS A 10 16.24 0.18 18.86
CA LYS A 10 14.88 0.07 19.39
C LYS A 10 14.04 1.30 19.04
N ASP A 11 14.61 2.49 19.12
CA ASP A 11 13.93 3.73 18.76
C ASP A 11 13.65 3.80 17.24
N SER A 12 14.63 3.41 16.42
CA SER A 12 14.45 3.31 14.96
C SER A 12 13.36 2.28 14.58
N PHE A 13 13.30 1.16 15.30
CA PHE A 13 12.29 0.13 15.09
C PHE A 13 10.88 0.61 15.46
N ASN A 14 10.74 1.34 16.57
CA ASN A 14 9.46 1.90 17.01
C ASN A 14 8.93 2.96 16.03
N GLU A 15 9.81 3.79 15.47
CA GLU A 15 9.43 4.79 14.45
C GLU A 15 9.01 4.16 13.12
N LEU A 16 9.63 3.04 12.72
CA LEU A 16 9.29 2.31 11.49
C LEU A 16 8.10 1.35 11.65
N GLN A 17 7.72 1.00 12.87
CA GLN A 17 6.60 0.08 13.12
C GLN A 17 5.28 0.61 12.57
N LYS A 18 5.00 1.90 12.76
CA LYS A 18 3.76 2.56 12.32
C LYS A 18 3.62 2.62 10.79
N PRO A 19 4.59 3.13 10.00
CA PRO A 19 4.50 3.10 8.53
C PRO A 19 4.33 1.68 8.01
N PHE A 20 5.01 0.69 8.61
CA PHE A 20 4.91 -0.69 8.17
C PHE A 20 3.51 -1.29 8.39
N GLN A 21 2.89 -1.01 9.54
CA GLN A 21 1.51 -1.41 9.83
C GLN A 21 0.52 -0.77 8.85
N GLU A 22 0.66 0.53 8.58
CA GLU A 22 -0.21 1.24 7.64
C GLU A 22 -0.09 0.70 6.20
N ILE A 23 1.13 0.41 5.73
CA ILE A 23 1.36 -0.22 4.42
C ILE A 23 0.77 -1.64 4.38
N MET A 24 0.90 -2.42 5.45
CA MET A 24 0.33 -3.76 5.53
C MET A 24 -1.21 -3.71 5.46
N GLU A 25 -1.84 -2.80 6.19
CA GLU A 25 -3.29 -2.57 6.08
C GLU A 25 -3.71 -2.15 4.68
N LEU A 26 -2.94 -1.24 4.06
CA LEU A 26 -3.16 -0.79 2.70
C LEU A 26 -3.08 -1.95 1.70
N ASN A 27 -2.09 -2.83 1.84
CA ASN A 27 -1.93 -4.04 1.03
C ASN A 27 -3.15 -4.95 1.15
N VAL A 28 -3.59 -5.25 2.38
CA VAL A 28 -4.77 -6.10 2.63
C VAL A 28 -6.02 -5.49 1.99
N LYS A 29 -6.27 -4.19 2.21
CA LYS A 29 -7.41 -3.47 1.62
C LYS A 29 -7.37 -3.49 0.09
N THR A 30 -6.18 -3.40 -0.49
CA THR A 30 -5.99 -3.41 -1.96
C THR A 30 -6.28 -4.79 -2.53
N PHE A 31 -5.73 -5.84 -1.93
CA PHE A 31 -5.98 -7.22 -2.35
C PHE A 31 -7.47 -7.60 -2.24
N GLN A 32 -8.16 -7.17 -1.18
CA GLN A 32 -9.60 -7.39 -1.01
C GLN A 32 -10.45 -6.72 -2.10
N LYS A 33 -9.93 -5.66 -2.72
CA LYS A 33 -10.65 -4.87 -3.73
C LYS A 33 -10.28 -5.25 -5.17
N LEU A 34 -9.32 -6.15 -5.40
CA LEU A 34 -8.94 -6.53 -6.76
C LEU A 34 -10.15 -7.07 -7.53
N ALA A 35 -10.33 -6.58 -8.75
CA ALA A 35 -11.31 -7.14 -9.66
C ALA A 35 -10.71 -8.38 -10.33
N TYR A 36 -11.54 -9.41 -10.39
CA TYR A 36 -11.30 -10.64 -11.10
C TYR A 36 -12.64 -11.14 -11.64
N ILE A 37 -12.60 -12.06 -12.61
CA ILE A 37 -13.81 -12.70 -13.11
C ILE A 37 -14.33 -13.61 -12.01
N LYS A 38 -15.52 -13.32 -11.49
CA LYS A 38 -16.10 -14.16 -10.45
C LYS A 38 -16.74 -15.42 -11.07
N PRO A 39 -16.76 -16.56 -10.37
CA PRO A 39 -17.37 -17.79 -10.89
C PRO A 39 -18.84 -17.65 -11.30
N ASP A 40 -19.60 -16.79 -10.62
CA ASP A 40 -21.00 -16.44 -10.89
C ASP A 40 -21.19 -15.59 -12.16
N GLU A 41 -20.13 -14.98 -12.69
CA GLU A 41 -20.14 -14.21 -13.93
C GLU A 41 -19.81 -15.09 -15.15
N LEU A 42 -19.24 -16.28 -14.95
CA LEU A 42 -18.85 -17.19 -16.05
C LEU A 42 -20.02 -17.59 -16.97
N PRO A 43 -21.24 -17.89 -16.49
CA PRO A 43 -22.37 -18.21 -17.37
C PRO A 43 -22.80 -17.05 -18.29
N GLN A 44 -22.37 -15.83 -17.98
CA GLN A 44 -22.70 -14.62 -18.72
C GLN A 44 -21.74 -14.39 -19.90
N LEU A 45 -20.56 -15.02 -19.89
CA LEU A 45 -19.52 -14.92 -20.90
C LEU A 45 -19.78 -15.97 -21.99
N LYS A 46 -20.64 -15.62 -22.95
CA LYS A 46 -21.11 -16.56 -23.98
C LYS A 46 -20.28 -16.53 -25.24
N THR A 47 -19.62 -15.40 -25.49
CA THR A 47 -18.79 -15.18 -26.67
C THR A 47 -17.34 -14.85 -26.30
N PRO A 48 -16.38 -15.08 -27.21
CA PRO A 48 -15.02 -14.60 -27.04
C PRO A 48 -14.93 -13.07 -26.90
N GLU A 49 -15.82 -12.30 -27.55
CA GLU A 49 -15.85 -10.85 -27.38
C GLU A 49 -16.21 -10.44 -25.95
N ASP A 50 -17.18 -11.11 -25.32
CA ASP A 50 -17.56 -10.84 -23.91
C ASP A 50 -16.39 -11.05 -22.94
N LEU A 51 -15.53 -12.04 -23.22
CA LEU A 51 -14.32 -12.30 -22.43
C LEU A 51 -13.30 -11.18 -22.57
N LEU A 52 -13.11 -10.65 -23.78
CA LEU A 52 -12.19 -9.54 -24.02
C LEU A 52 -12.67 -8.27 -23.34
N ASP A 53 -13.95 -7.92 -23.50
CA ASP A 53 -14.54 -6.74 -22.87
C ASP A 53 -14.46 -6.82 -21.34
N LYS A 54 -14.71 -8.01 -20.77
CA LYS A 54 -14.57 -8.24 -19.34
C LYS A 54 -13.12 -8.06 -18.86
N ASN A 55 -12.15 -8.59 -19.60
CA ASN A 55 -10.73 -8.44 -19.26
C ASN A 55 -10.26 -6.98 -19.33
N VAL A 56 -10.69 -6.22 -20.35
CA VAL A 56 -10.39 -4.80 -20.47
C VAL A 56 -11.00 -4.01 -19.31
N ASN A 57 -12.26 -4.28 -18.95
CA ASN A 57 -12.89 -3.64 -17.80
C ASN A 57 -12.17 -3.96 -16.48
N ILE A 58 -11.78 -5.22 -16.27
CA ILE A 58 -10.99 -5.63 -15.09
C ILE A 58 -9.65 -4.92 -15.06
N LEU A 59 -8.95 -4.83 -16.20
CA LEU A 59 -7.68 -4.12 -16.32
C LEU A 59 -7.83 -2.64 -15.95
N ILE A 60 -8.84 -1.96 -16.50
CA ILE A 60 -9.11 -0.54 -16.20
C ILE A 60 -9.37 -0.36 -14.71
N GLN A 61 -10.24 -1.19 -14.12
CA GLN A 61 -10.56 -1.08 -12.69
C GLN A 61 -9.34 -1.36 -11.81
N ASN A 62 -8.55 -2.38 -12.13
CA ASN A 62 -7.33 -2.70 -11.39
C ASN A 62 -6.25 -1.62 -11.60
N GLY A 63 -6.18 -1.00 -12.78
CA GLY A 63 -5.32 0.15 -13.04
C GLY A 63 -5.67 1.33 -12.14
N HIS A 64 -6.94 1.70 -12.03
CA HIS A 64 -7.38 2.74 -11.09
C HIS A 64 -7.04 2.39 -9.63
N ARG A 65 -7.24 1.14 -9.21
CA ARG A 65 -6.88 0.69 -7.85
C ARG A 65 -5.38 0.71 -7.61
N ALA A 66 -4.56 0.38 -8.62
CA ALA A 66 -3.11 0.45 -8.53
C ALA A 66 -2.63 1.90 -8.36
N LEU A 67 -3.22 2.84 -9.10
CA LEU A 67 -2.92 4.27 -8.95
C LEU A 67 -3.33 4.79 -7.57
N ASP A 68 -4.52 4.41 -7.09
CA ASP A 68 -5.01 4.76 -5.74
C ASP A 68 -4.10 4.18 -4.64
N TYR A 69 -3.68 2.92 -4.78
CA TYR A 69 -2.70 2.29 -3.90
C TYR A 69 -1.38 3.06 -3.88
N MET A 70 -0.83 3.38 -5.05
CA MET A 70 0.42 4.14 -5.14
C MET A 70 0.30 5.50 -4.46
N GLN A 71 -0.80 6.21 -4.68
CA GLN A 71 -1.05 7.50 -4.04
C GLN A 71 -1.09 7.38 -2.52
N GLN A 72 -1.84 6.41 -1.98
CA GLN A 72 -1.94 6.18 -0.54
C GLN A 72 -0.60 5.74 0.07
N ALA A 73 0.14 4.87 -0.62
CA ALA A 73 1.46 4.45 -0.19
C ALA A 73 2.43 5.63 -0.11
N PHE A 74 2.46 6.50 -1.13
CA PHE A 74 3.28 7.70 -1.11
C PHE A 74 2.89 8.66 0.02
N GLN A 75 1.60 8.85 0.29
CA GLN A 75 1.14 9.68 1.41
C GLN A 75 1.59 9.13 2.78
N ILE A 76 1.55 7.81 2.96
CA ILE A 76 2.06 7.16 4.17
C ILE A 76 3.56 7.46 4.30
N PHE A 77 4.34 7.21 3.26
CA PHE A 77 5.79 7.47 3.28
C PHE A 77 6.12 8.94 3.51
N GLU A 78 5.45 9.86 2.83
CA GLU A 78 5.64 11.30 2.98
C GLU A 78 5.40 11.74 4.43
N ARG A 79 4.28 11.32 5.04
CA ARG A 79 3.97 11.67 6.43
C ARG A 79 5.03 11.19 7.41
N HIS A 80 5.50 9.95 7.26
CA HIS A 80 6.50 9.38 8.17
C HIS A 80 7.90 9.96 7.92
N LEU A 81 8.28 10.21 6.66
CA LEU A 81 9.54 10.89 6.32
C LEU A 81 9.59 12.34 6.80
N LEU A 82 8.49 13.09 6.68
CA LEU A 82 8.40 14.46 7.18
C LEU A 82 8.53 14.53 8.71
N THR A 83 7.89 13.59 9.42
CA THR A 83 8.00 13.46 10.88
C THR A 83 9.45 13.18 11.32
N LEU A 84 10.10 12.21 10.68
CA LEU A 84 11.51 11.91 10.95
C LEU A 84 12.42 13.13 10.67
N ALA A 85 12.19 13.84 9.58
CA ALA A 85 12.96 15.03 9.23
C ALA A 85 12.77 16.19 10.23
N SER A 86 11.56 16.38 10.77
CA SER A 86 11.30 17.36 11.82
C SER A 86 11.96 17.00 13.15
N ASP A 87 11.95 15.72 13.52
CA ASP A 87 12.54 15.25 14.79
C ASP A 87 14.06 15.40 14.79
N ILE A 88 14.72 15.13 13.65
CA ILE A 88 16.15 15.37 13.45
C ILE A 88 16.50 16.87 13.55
N ARG A 89 15.61 17.75 13.09
CA ARG A 89 15.81 19.20 13.19
C ARG A 89 15.63 19.69 14.63
N ALA A 90 14.70 19.11 15.39
CA ALA A 90 14.44 19.46 16.79
C ALA A 90 15.55 18.99 17.74
N THR A 91 16.21 17.86 17.46
CA THR A 91 17.32 17.33 18.27
C THR A 91 18.66 18.06 18.08
N LYS A 92 18.75 19.00 17.12
CA LYS A 92 19.96 19.80 16.84
C LYS A 92 20.01 21.16 17.55
N HIS A 93 19.02 21.48 18.38
CA HIS A 93 18.96 22.68 19.23
C HIS A 93 18.91 22.30 20.70
#